data_AF-A0A433X8H1-F1
#
_entry.id   AF-A0A433X8H1-F1
#
_cell.length_a   1.000
_cell.length_b   1.000
_cell.length_c   1.000
_cell.angle_alpha   90.00
_cell.angle_beta   90.00
_cell.angle_gamma   90.00
#
_symmetry.space_group_name_H-M   'P 1'
#
loop_
_entity.id
_entity.type
_entity.pdbx_description
1 polymer ?
#
loop_
_entity_poly.entity_id
_entity_poly.type
_entity_poly.pdbx_seq_one_letter_code
_entity_poly.pdbx_strand_id
1 'polypeptide(L)'
;MASAVALTLTQYDAGETPGAIAARLRQIGVDDPDLARSLYVSGAASTGRIVYPQLGGLRPDTASVMTVIEQTLSTAEGVTTVSRTLDIRLRRIAGVWRFDTLASTGGEPPANPVPLSPAAIAVLDDTRIALPDSARWDIHAGAVSERLLSVMLRLADFAPYGVITLVTGHPWEIFGTDRQSDHSRGLALDVYRLSDRLVIEDRASGSLTHEAVRWLYSQPDIARIGSPWALDGFGGRSFTDALHQDHLHIAVIAD
;
A
#
# COMPACT_ATOMS: atom_id res chain seq x y z
N MET A 1 9.80 -12.93 -4.35
CA MET A 1 8.55 -13.66 -4.64
C MET A 1 7.41 -12.70 -4.97
N ALA A 2 6.89 -11.91 -4.01
CA ALA A 2 5.77 -10.99 -4.26
C ALA A 2 5.95 -10.06 -5.47
N SER A 3 7.08 -9.34 -5.56
CA SER A 3 7.37 -8.47 -6.71
C SER A 3 7.42 -9.23 -8.06
N ALA A 4 7.88 -10.49 -8.06
CA ALA A 4 7.91 -11.30 -9.29
C ALA A 4 6.50 -11.68 -9.74
N VAL A 5 5.61 -12.02 -8.80
CA VAL A 5 4.18 -12.25 -9.08
C VAL A 5 3.54 -10.98 -9.63
N ALA A 6 3.71 -9.85 -8.94
CA ALA A 6 3.16 -8.56 -9.37
C ALA A 6 3.60 -8.15 -10.79
N LEU A 7 4.89 -8.27 -11.10
CA LEU A 7 5.42 -7.98 -12.45
C LEU A 7 4.89 -8.97 -13.49
N THR A 8 4.78 -10.26 -13.15
CA THR A 8 4.25 -11.26 -14.09
C THR A 8 2.80 -10.97 -14.48
N LEU A 9 1.99 -10.46 -13.54
CA LEU A 9 0.58 -10.11 -13.76
C LEU A 9 0.38 -8.84 -14.58
N THR A 10 1.37 -7.96 -14.62
CA THR A 10 1.25 -6.60 -15.17
C THR A 10 2.08 -6.39 -16.44
N GLN A 11 2.77 -7.43 -16.92
CA GLN A 11 3.60 -7.38 -18.12
C GLN A 11 3.11 -8.39 -19.14
N TYR A 12 2.59 -7.90 -20.27
CA TYR A 12 2.10 -8.70 -21.39
C TYR A 12 1.93 -7.85 -22.65
N ASP A 13 2.08 -8.43 -23.83
CA ASP A 13 1.81 -7.75 -25.11
C ASP A 13 0.31 -7.81 -25.49
N ALA A 14 -0.13 -6.93 -26.40
CA ALA A 14 -1.54 -6.84 -26.82
C ALA A 14 -2.14 -8.13 -27.40
N GLY A 15 -1.29 -9.03 -27.93
CA GLY A 15 -1.69 -10.34 -28.46
C GLY A 15 -1.50 -11.50 -27.47
N GLU A 16 -0.93 -11.26 -26.30
CA GLU A 16 -0.79 -12.31 -25.29
C GLU A 16 -2.13 -12.62 -24.63
N THR A 17 -2.31 -13.88 -24.23
CA THR A 17 -3.51 -14.35 -23.54
C THR A 17 -3.23 -14.53 -22.04
N PRO A 18 -4.26 -14.57 -21.18
CA PRO A 18 -4.10 -14.99 -19.79
C PRO A 18 -3.42 -16.36 -19.64
N GLY A 19 -3.53 -17.25 -20.64
CA GLY A 19 -2.81 -18.53 -20.65
C GLY A 19 -1.28 -18.38 -20.71
N ALA A 20 -0.78 -17.37 -21.43
CA ALA A 20 0.65 -17.06 -21.49
C ALA A 20 1.16 -16.51 -20.15
N ILE A 21 0.39 -15.62 -19.52
CA ILE A 21 0.67 -15.10 -18.18
C ILE A 21 0.67 -16.25 -17.16
N ALA A 22 -0.33 -17.14 -17.20
CA ALA A 22 -0.39 -18.32 -16.35
C ALA A 22 0.82 -19.26 -16.53
N ALA A 23 1.33 -19.41 -17.76
CA ALA A 23 2.54 -20.18 -18.01
C ALA A 23 3.79 -19.55 -17.34
N ARG A 24 3.92 -18.21 -17.37
CA ARG A 24 4.99 -17.50 -16.66
C ARG A 24 4.84 -17.59 -15.14
N LEU A 25 3.62 -17.51 -14.60
CA LEU A 25 3.34 -17.73 -13.18
C LEU A 25 3.82 -19.11 -12.71
N ARG A 26 3.57 -20.17 -13.48
CA ARG A 26 4.06 -21.52 -13.16
C ARG A 26 5.58 -21.61 -13.11
N GLN A 27 6.29 -20.87 -13.97
CA GLN A 27 7.76 -20.84 -13.96
C GLN A 27 8.33 -20.26 -12.66
N ILE A 28 7.58 -19.40 -11.97
CA ILE A 28 7.95 -18.85 -10.66
C ILE A 28 7.29 -19.59 -9.48
N GLY A 29 6.67 -20.75 -9.75
CA GLY A 29 6.07 -21.61 -8.73
C GLY A 29 4.68 -21.20 -8.26
N VAL A 30 3.92 -20.47 -9.10
CA VAL A 30 2.52 -20.11 -8.86
C VAL A 30 1.63 -20.92 -9.81
N ASP A 31 0.84 -21.84 -9.25
CA ASP A 31 -0.10 -22.67 -10.01
C ASP A 31 -1.55 -22.24 -9.74
N ASP A 32 -1.87 -21.02 -10.18
CA ASP A 32 -3.21 -20.45 -10.14
C ASP A 32 -3.53 -19.82 -11.52
N PRO A 33 -4.32 -20.49 -12.37
CA PRO A 33 -4.64 -19.99 -13.70
C PRO A 33 -5.62 -18.80 -13.69
N ASP A 34 -6.40 -18.63 -12.63
CA ASP A 34 -7.36 -17.52 -12.52
C ASP A 34 -6.66 -16.22 -12.13
N LEU A 35 -5.56 -16.32 -11.39
CA LEU A 35 -4.70 -15.19 -11.07
C LEU A 35 -4.26 -14.42 -12.32
N ALA A 36 -4.01 -15.11 -13.44
CA ALA A 36 -3.60 -14.50 -14.70
C ALA A 36 -4.64 -13.53 -15.30
N ARG A 37 -5.89 -13.57 -14.85
CA ARG A 37 -6.96 -12.65 -15.29
C ARG A 37 -7.12 -11.43 -14.37
N SER A 38 -6.51 -11.44 -13.19
CA SER A 38 -6.76 -10.46 -12.13
C SER A 38 -6.47 -9.01 -12.52
N LEU A 39 -5.42 -8.78 -13.32
CA LEU A 39 -4.99 -7.46 -13.79
C LEU A 39 -4.90 -7.38 -15.32
N TYR A 40 -5.45 -8.38 -16.02
CA TYR A 40 -5.40 -8.48 -17.46
C TYR A 40 -6.51 -7.66 -18.12
N VAL A 41 -6.14 -6.85 -19.11
CA VAL A 41 -7.06 -6.08 -19.95
C VAL A 41 -6.95 -6.57 -21.38
N SER A 42 -8.08 -7.06 -21.91
CA SER A 42 -8.13 -7.67 -23.24
C SER A 42 -7.73 -6.67 -24.34
N GLY A 43 -6.78 -7.08 -25.19
CA GLY A 43 -6.31 -6.28 -26.32
C GLY A 43 -5.36 -5.14 -25.96
N ALA A 44 -5.00 -4.98 -24.68
CA ALA A 44 -4.02 -4.01 -24.23
C ALA A 44 -2.61 -4.62 -24.21
N ALA A 45 -1.59 -3.86 -24.60
CA ALA A 45 -0.24 -4.12 -24.12
C ALA A 45 -0.10 -3.52 -22.72
N SER A 46 0.60 -4.21 -21.82
CA SER A 46 0.77 -3.78 -20.44
C SER A 46 2.23 -3.83 -20.01
N THR A 47 2.65 -2.78 -19.32
CA THR A 47 3.94 -2.73 -18.63
C THR A 47 3.71 -2.41 -17.16
N GLY A 48 4.32 -3.20 -16.29
CA GLY A 48 4.24 -3.05 -14.85
C GLY A 48 5.54 -2.54 -14.26
N ARG A 49 5.45 -1.69 -13.24
CA ARG A 49 6.57 -1.21 -12.45
C ARG A 49 6.26 -1.40 -10.97
N ILE A 50 7.23 -1.92 -10.22
CA ILE A 50 7.16 -1.88 -8.75
C ILE A 50 7.52 -0.47 -8.30
N VAL A 51 6.62 0.16 -7.55
CA VAL A 51 6.88 1.42 -6.86
C VAL A 51 7.52 1.13 -5.51
N TYR A 52 6.88 0.30 -4.69
CA TYR A 52 7.39 -0.09 -3.38
C TYR A 52 6.75 -1.38 -2.85
N PRO A 53 7.53 -2.36 -2.38
CA PRO A 53 7.03 -3.50 -1.61
C PRO A 53 7.22 -3.28 -0.10
N GLN A 54 6.13 -3.32 0.67
CA GLN A 54 6.10 -3.24 2.13
C GLN A 54 5.78 -4.60 2.74
N LEU A 55 6.38 -4.91 3.89
CA LEU A 55 5.86 -5.99 4.75
C LEU A 55 4.59 -5.52 5.49
N GLY A 56 3.42 -5.94 5.01
CA GLY A 56 2.11 -5.67 5.65
C GLY A 56 1.78 -6.64 6.79
N GLY A 57 2.63 -7.65 7.02
CA GLY A 57 2.41 -8.66 8.04
C GLY A 57 3.41 -9.80 7.97
N LEU A 58 3.86 -10.30 9.12
CA LEU A 58 4.90 -11.33 9.19
C LEU A 58 4.69 -12.23 10.41
N ARG A 59 4.70 -13.53 10.15
CA ARG A 59 4.72 -14.63 11.11
C ARG A 59 5.85 -15.60 10.74
N PRO A 60 6.18 -16.59 11.58
CA PRO A 60 7.25 -17.55 11.27
C PRO A 60 7.10 -18.26 9.92
N ASP A 61 5.87 -18.49 9.47
CA ASP A 61 5.53 -19.26 8.26
C ASP A 61 4.56 -18.57 7.30
N THR A 62 4.02 -17.40 7.62
CA THR A 62 3.16 -16.62 6.70
C THR A 62 3.58 -15.15 6.64
N ALA A 63 3.36 -14.50 5.50
CA ALA A 63 3.62 -13.09 5.32
C ALA A 63 2.59 -12.43 4.39
N SER A 64 2.39 -11.12 4.58
CA SER A 64 1.70 -10.22 3.66
C SER A 64 2.74 -9.26 3.09
N VAL A 65 2.82 -9.19 1.77
CA VAL A 65 3.65 -8.19 1.10
C VAL A 65 2.73 -7.28 0.31
N MET A 66 2.55 -6.06 0.82
CA MET A 66 1.77 -5.02 0.18
C MET A 66 2.64 -4.34 -0.86
N THR A 67 2.29 -4.49 -2.14
CA THR A 67 3.13 -4.05 -3.26
C THR A 67 2.42 -2.97 -4.03
N VAL A 68 2.92 -1.74 -3.91
CA VAL A 68 2.51 -0.62 -4.77
C VAL A 68 3.12 -0.85 -6.15
N ILE A 69 2.25 -0.89 -7.15
CA ILE A 69 2.61 -1.02 -8.55
C ILE A 69 2.07 0.17 -9.36
N GLU A 70 2.69 0.41 -10.50
CA GLU A 70 2.09 1.15 -11.61
C GLU A 70 1.95 0.19 -12.78
N GLN A 71 0.76 0.18 -13.38
CA GLN A 71 0.45 -0.56 -14.58
C GLN A 71 0.08 0.42 -15.69
N THR A 72 0.93 0.51 -16.70
CA THR A 72 0.64 1.28 -17.92
C THR A 72 0.03 0.34 -18.94
N LEU A 73 -1.15 0.71 -19.43
CA LEU A 73 -1.92 0.00 -20.45
C LEU A 73 -1.92 0.82 -21.73
N SER A 74 -1.57 0.19 -22.84
CA SER A 74 -1.63 0.78 -24.17
C SER A 74 -2.67 0.03 -25.00
N THR A 75 -3.72 0.72 -25.41
CA THR A 75 -4.79 0.21 -26.29
C THR A 75 -4.85 1.04 -27.58
N ALA A 76 -5.80 0.73 -28.46
CA ALA A 76 -6.05 1.53 -29.66
C ALA A 76 -6.57 2.95 -29.32
N GLU A 77 -7.23 3.08 -28.17
CA GLU A 77 -7.86 4.31 -27.69
C GLU A 77 -6.86 5.24 -26.98
N GLY A 78 -5.70 4.73 -26.55
CA GLY A 78 -4.65 5.53 -25.95
C GLY A 78 -3.84 4.79 -24.89
N VAL A 79 -3.10 5.56 -24.09
CA VAL A 79 -2.28 5.06 -22.99
C VAL A 79 -2.89 5.53 -21.67
N THR A 80 -3.13 4.60 -20.76
CA THR A 80 -3.56 4.87 -19.39
C THR A 80 -2.56 4.28 -18.41
N THR A 81 -2.42 4.89 -17.24
CA THR A 81 -1.62 4.33 -16.14
C THR A 81 -2.49 4.28 -14.90
N VAL A 82 -2.46 3.14 -14.21
CA VAL A 82 -3.16 2.92 -12.95
C VAL A 82 -2.17 2.43 -11.92
N SER A 83 -2.20 3.01 -10.73
CA SER A 83 -1.35 2.66 -9.60
C SER A 83 -2.17 1.93 -8.53
N ARG A 84 -1.70 0.77 -8.07
CA ARG A 84 -2.48 -0.11 -7.18
C ARG A 84 -1.62 -0.65 -6.06
N THR A 85 -2.24 -0.92 -4.93
CA THR A 85 -1.60 -1.63 -3.82
C THR A 85 -2.12 -3.06 -3.77
N LEU A 86 -1.29 -3.99 -4.25
CA LEU A 86 -1.58 -5.42 -4.23
C LEU A 86 -1.26 -5.99 -2.85
N ASP A 87 -2.08 -6.93 -2.37
CA ASP A 87 -1.77 -7.70 -1.16
C ASP A 87 -1.43 -9.15 -1.52
N ILE A 88 -0.13 -9.44 -1.54
CA ILE A 88 0.38 -10.75 -1.95
C ILE A 88 0.78 -11.52 -0.70
N ARG A 89 0.08 -12.64 -0.45
CA ARG A 89 0.33 -13.52 0.69
C ARG A 89 1.36 -14.56 0.33
N LEU A 90 2.28 -14.79 1.24
CA LEU A 90 3.34 -15.78 1.12
C LEU A 90 3.25 -16.80 2.26
N ARG A 91 3.63 -18.04 1.98
CA ARG A 91 3.78 -19.11 2.96
C ARG A 91 5.18 -19.69 2.88
N ARG A 92 5.79 -19.95 4.03
CA ARG A 92 7.10 -20.57 4.14
C ARG A 92 6.96 -22.08 4.20
N ILE A 93 7.44 -22.78 3.18
CA ILE A 93 7.34 -24.24 3.08
C ILE A 93 8.76 -24.79 2.86
N ALA A 94 9.22 -25.67 3.76
CA ALA A 94 10.59 -26.20 3.76
C ALA A 94 11.65 -25.07 3.73
N GLY A 95 11.43 -24.01 4.51
CA GLY A 95 12.36 -22.87 4.65
C GLY A 95 12.28 -21.82 3.54
N VAL A 96 11.53 -22.06 2.47
CA VAL A 96 11.42 -21.16 1.30
C VAL A 96 10.06 -20.47 1.27
N TRP A 97 10.05 -19.16 1.06
CA TRP A 97 8.82 -18.38 0.83
C TRP A 97 8.25 -18.67 -0.56
N ARG A 98 7.00 -19.14 -0.59
CA ARG A 98 6.22 -19.37 -1.80
C ARG A 98 4.97 -18.49 -1.80
N PHE A 99 4.44 -18.22 -2.98
CA PHE A 99 3.13 -17.60 -3.11
C PHE A 99 2.07 -18.48 -2.42
N ASP A 100 1.13 -17.84 -1.73
CA ASP A 100 -0.02 -18.49 -1.09
C ASP A 100 -1.31 -18.00 -1.77
N THR A 101 -1.52 -16.68 -1.83
CA THR A 101 -2.69 -16.08 -2.49
C THR A 101 -2.48 -14.60 -2.83
N LEU A 102 -3.24 -14.09 -3.79
CA LEU A 102 -3.42 -12.65 -4.00
C LEU A 102 -4.70 -12.22 -3.28
N ALA A 103 -4.55 -11.66 -2.09
CA ALA A 103 -5.68 -11.29 -1.24
C ALA A 103 -6.38 -10.00 -1.68
N SER A 104 -5.68 -9.13 -2.41
CA SER A 104 -6.25 -7.91 -3.00
C SER A 104 -5.52 -7.50 -4.27
N THR A 105 -6.28 -7.07 -5.28
CA THR A 105 -5.79 -6.44 -6.52
C THR A 105 -5.69 -4.92 -6.41
N GLY A 106 -5.96 -4.34 -5.23
CA GLY A 106 -5.96 -2.88 -5.03
C GLY A 106 -7.29 -2.20 -5.37
N GLY A 107 -8.37 -2.96 -5.55
CA GLY A 107 -9.73 -2.42 -5.76
C GLY A 107 -9.99 -1.89 -7.17
N GLU A 108 -11.07 -1.14 -7.33
CA GLU A 108 -11.46 -0.45 -8.57
C GLU A 108 -12.09 0.90 -8.22
N PRO A 109 -12.22 1.86 -9.17
CA PRO A 109 -12.95 3.10 -8.94
C PRO A 109 -14.37 2.80 -8.42
N PRO A 110 -14.84 3.51 -7.38
CA PRO A 110 -16.17 3.25 -6.82
C PRO A 110 -17.26 3.57 -7.84
N ALA A 111 -18.22 2.65 -8.01
CA ALA A 111 -19.33 2.85 -8.94
C ALA A 111 -20.23 4.04 -8.57
N ASN A 112 -20.35 4.33 -7.27
CA ASN A 112 -21.11 5.45 -6.71
C ASN A 112 -20.21 6.24 -5.75
N PRO A 113 -19.43 7.22 -6.23
CA PRO A 113 -18.62 8.05 -5.35
C PRO A 113 -19.49 8.92 -4.44
N VAL A 114 -19.02 9.18 -3.22
CA VAL A 114 -19.70 10.06 -2.27
C VAL A 114 -19.38 11.54 -2.58
N PRO A 115 -20.22 12.49 -2.13
CA PRO A 115 -19.82 13.90 -2.09
C PRO A 115 -18.55 14.07 -1.25
N LEU A 116 -17.52 14.67 -1.82
CA LEU A 116 -16.24 14.86 -1.15
C LEU A 116 -16.28 16.04 -0.17
N SER A 117 -15.67 15.87 1.00
CA SER A 117 -15.40 16.96 1.92
C SER A 117 -14.31 17.90 1.38
N PRO A 118 -14.18 19.12 1.92
CA PRO A 118 -13.08 20.01 1.57
C PRO A 118 -11.70 19.39 1.82
N ALA A 119 -11.53 18.61 2.90
CA ALA A 119 -10.28 17.93 3.21
C ALA A 119 -9.98 16.81 2.19
N ALA A 120 -10.99 16.05 1.79
CA ALA A 120 -10.85 15.01 0.77
C ALA A 120 -10.42 15.60 -0.59
N ILE A 121 -11.05 16.70 -1.01
CA ILE A 121 -10.67 17.42 -2.23
C ILE A 121 -9.23 17.91 -2.13
N ALA A 122 -8.88 18.57 -1.03
CA ALA A 122 -7.54 19.09 -0.82
C ALA A 122 -6.47 17.98 -0.88
N VAL A 123 -6.71 16.82 -0.26
CA VAL A 123 -5.78 15.68 -0.31
C VAL A 123 -5.65 15.12 -1.74
N LEU A 124 -6.75 14.98 -2.46
CA LEU A 124 -6.74 14.42 -3.82
C LEU A 124 -6.02 15.33 -4.83
N ASP A 125 -6.06 16.65 -4.60
CA ASP A 125 -5.46 17.68 -5.47
C ASP A 125 -4.03 18.06 -5.05
N ASP A 126 -3.57 17.70 -3.83
CA ASP A 126 -2.24 18.07 -3.35
C ASP A 126 -1.14 17.18 -3.96
N THR A 127 -0.40 17.76 -4.90
CA THR A 127 0.75 17.11 -5.58
C THR A 127 1.89 16.67 -4.65
N ARG A 128 1.94 17.14 -3.40
CA ARG A 128 2.92 16.69 -2.40
C ARG A 128 2.56 15.33 -1.83
N ILE A 129 1.31 14.88 -1.99
CA ILE A 129 0.80 13.59 -1.52
C ILE A 129 0.74 12.63 -2.71
N ALA A 130 1.74 11.76 -2.84
CA ALA A 130 1.71 10.72 -3.88
C ALA A 130 0.83 9.56 -3.41
N LEU A 131 -0.41 9.51 -3.92
CA LEU A 131 -1.40 8.47 -3.65
C LEU A 131 -1.42 7.42 -4.77
N PRO A 132 -1.41 6.12 -4.46
CA PRO A 132 -1.86 5.12 -5.42
C PRO A 132 -3.35 5.29 -5.69
N ASP A 133 -3.84 4.89 -6.87
CA ASP A 133 -5.26 5.00 -7.22
C ASP A 133 -6.15 4.22 -6.25
N SER A 134 -5.67 3.10 -5.70
CA SER A 134 -6.33 2.39 -4.59
C SER A 134 -6.71 3.32 -3.44
N ALA A 135 -5.79 4.18 -3.00
CA ALA A 135 -6.04 5.15 -1.94
C ALA A 135 -6.95 6.30 -2.39
N ARG A 136 -6.85 6.73 -3.65
CA ARG A 136 -7.76 7.74 -4.23
C ARG A 136 -9.20 7.21 -4.24
N TRP A 137 -9.39 5.94 -4.59
CA TRP A 137 -10.69 5.27 -4.60
C TRP A 137 -11.28 5.12 -3.20
N ASP A 138 -10.46 4.84 -2.19
CA ASP A 138 -10.90 4.83 -0.79
C ASP A 138 -11.50 6.19 -0.37
N ILE A 139 -10.85 7.30 -0.76
CA ILE A 139 -11.34 8.66 -0.49
C ILE A 139 -12.64 8.92 -1.26
N HIS A 140 -12.71 8.58 -2.55
CA HIS A 140 -13.93 8.71 -3.35
C HIS A 140 -15.09 7.85 -2.85
N ALA A 141 -14.81 6.74 -2.17
CA ALA A 141 -15.80 5.89 -1.53
C ALA A 141 -16.27 6.41 -0.16
N GLY A 142 -15.64 7.47 0.37
CA GLY A 142 -15.92 7.99 1.71
C GLY A 142 -15.43 7.07 2.84
N ALA A 143 -14.43 6.22 2.55
CA ALA A 143 -13.94 5.22 3.50
C ALA A 143 -12.86 5.76 4.46
N VAL A 144 -12.51 7.04 4.37
CA VAL A 144 -11.36 7.65 5.06
C VAL A 144 -11.85 8.75 6.00
N SER A 145 -11.38 8.73 7.25
CA SER A 145 -11.74 9.72 8.28
C SER A 145 -11.31 11.15 7.91
N GLU A 146 -12.14 12.13 8.28
CA GLU A 146 -11.84 13.56 8.11
C GLU A 146 -10.60 13.98 8.91
N ARG A 147 -10.43 13.42 10.12
CA ARG A 147 -9.24 13.66 10.94
C ARG A 147 -7.99 13.11 10.29
N LEU A 148 -8.07 11.94 9.66
CA LEU A 148 -6.94 11.35 8.92
C LEU A 148 -6.56 12.22 7.71
N LEU A 149 -7.54 12.67 6.91
CA LEU A 149 -7.32 13.58 5.78
C LEU A 149 -6.68 14.90 6.25
N SER A 150 -7.09 15.42 7.39
CA SER A 150 -6.48 16.62 7.99
C SER A 150 -5.03 16.40 8.43
N VAL A 151 -4.70 15.23 9.00
CA VAL A 151 -3.32 14.85 9.33
C VAL A 151 -2.47 14.72 8.07
N MET A 152 -3.01 14.14 7.00
CA MET A 152 -2.33 13.99 5.70
C MET A 152 -1.90 15.34 5.13
N LEU A 153 -2.80 16.34 5.14
CA LEU A 153 -2.47 17.70 4.69
C LEU A 153 -1.36 18.34 5.53
N ARG A 154 -1.42 18.19 6.86
CA ARG A 154 -0.36 18.72 7.73
C ARG A 154 0.98 18.01 7.54
N LEU A 155 0.97 16.71 7.25
CA LEU A 155 2.18 15.97 6.91
C LEU A 155 2.75 16.46 5.56
N ALA A 156 1.89 16.79 4.59
CA ALA A 156 2.30 17.35 3.30
C ALA A 156 2.97 18.74 3.45
N ASP A 157 2.54 19.53 4.44
CA ASP A 157 3.21 20.77 4.83
C ASP A 157 4.58 20.55 5.47
N PHE A 158 4.78 19.41 6.14
CA PHE A 158 6.07 19.01 6.69
C PHE A 158 7.05 18.56 5.58
N ALA A 159 6.61 17.64 4.71
CA ALA A 159 7.37 17.16 3.56
C ALA A 159 6.46 16.45 2.54
N PRO A 160 6.76 16.48 1.23
CA PRO A 160 6.11 15.59 0.27
C PRO A 160 6.31 14.13 0.64
N TYR A 161 5.33 13.25 0.41
CA TYR A 161 5.43 11.85 0.82
C TYR A 161 4.74 10.88 -0.12
N GLY A 162 5.11 9.60 0.00
CA GLY A 162 4.54 8.51 -0.78
C GLY A 162 3.70 7.58 0.10
N VAL A 163 2.43 7.39 -0.28
CA VAL A 163 1.50 6.51 0.42
C VAL A 163 1.56 5.10 -0.15
N ILE A 164 1.45 4.11 0.73
CA ILE A 164 1.31 2.70 0.36
C ILE A 164 -0.16 2.32 0.35
N THR A 165 -0.89 2.64 1.41
CA THR A 165 -2.30 2.26 1.55
C THR A 165 -3.03 3.22 2.48
N LEU A 166 -4.36 3.31 2.31
CA LEU A 166 -5.28 3.85 3.31
C LEU A 166 -6.17 2.72 3.84
N VAL A 167 -7.01 2.12 2.98
CA VAL A 167 -7.91 1.02 3.34
C VAL A 167 -7.68 -0.17 2.41
N THR A 168 -7.89 0.04 1.11
CA THR A 168 -7.85 -1.02 0.10
C THR A 168 -6.41 -1.46 -0.17
N GLY A 169 -6.18 -2.78 -0.11
CA GLY A 169 -4.84 -3.37 -0.23
C GLY A 169 -4.17 -3.67 1.10
N HIS A 170 -4.74 -3.21 2.23
CA HIS A 170 -4.32 -3.62 3.57
C HIS A 170 -5.11 -4.85 4.06
N PRO A 171 -4.50 -5.79 4.82
CA PRO A 171 -5.22 -6.84 5.53
C PRO A 171 -6.39 -6.32 6.39
N TRP A 172 -7.52 -7.02 6.41
CA TRP A 172 -8.69 -6.61 7.21
C TRP A 172 -8.40 -6.58 8.72
N GLU A 173 -7.69 -7.59 9.19
CA GLU A 173 -7.24 -7.71 10.58
C GLU A 173 -5.76 -7.33 10.67
N ILE A 174 -5.34 -6.95 11.88
CA ILE A 174 -3.91 -6.89 12.19
C ILE A 174 -3.35 -8.28 11.94
N PHE A 175 -2.34 -8.35 11.08
CA PHE A 175 -1.98 -9.59 10.42
C PHE A 175 -1.73 -10.71 11.42
N GLY A 176 -2.56 -11.74 11.33
CA GLY A 176 -2.46 -12.87 12.23
C GLY A 176 -3.07 -12.66 13.61
N THR A 177 -4.12 -11.86 13.70
CA THR A 177 -4.98 -11.75 14.87
C THR A 177 -6.42 -11.68 14.37
N ASP A 178 -7.39 -11.73 15.29
CA ASP A 178 -8.81 -11.44 15.04
C ASP A 178 -9.17 -9.96 15.28
N ARG A 179 -8.16 -9.12 15.54
CA ARG A 179 -8.35 -7.70 15.84
C ARG A 179 -8.38 -6.90 14.55
N GLN A 180 -9.48 -6.19 14.32
CA GLN A 180 -9.64 -5.31 13.16
C GLN A 180 -8.54 -4.23 13.09
N SER A 181 -7.96 -4.05 11.90
CA SER A 181 -6.97 -3.00 11.65
C SER A 181 -7.57 -1.59 11.75
N ASP A 182 -6.74 -0.58 12.03
CA ASP A 182 -7.14 0.83 11.87
C ASP A 182 -7.38 1.18 10.39
N HIS A 183 -6.62 0.56 9.48
CA HIS A 183 -6.82 0.73 8.03
C HIS A 183 -8.24 0.37 7.61
N SER A 184 -8.75 -0.78 8.06
CA SER A 184 -10.10 -1.26 7.74
C SER A 184 -11.22 -0.40 8.33
N ARG A 185 -10.87 0.52 9.23
CA ARG A 185 -11.78 1.51 9.82
C ARG A 185 -11.61 2.91 9.20
N GLY A 186 -10.73 3.07 8.21
CA GLY A 186 -10.46 4.38 7.61
C GLY A 186 -9.64 5.32 8.50
N LEU A 187 -8.92 4.78 9.48
CA LEU A 187 -8.24 5.54 10.53
C LEU A 187 -6.71 5.51 10.42
N ALA A 188 -6.14 4.84 9.42
CA ALA A 188 -4.69 4.78 9.25
C ALA A 188 -4.22 4.95 7.81
N LEU A 189 -2.96 5.37 7.68
CA LEU A 189 -2.20 5.34 6.43
C LEU A 189 -0.80 4.76 6.67
N ASP A 190 -0.26 4.13 5.62
CA ASP A 190 1.14 3.72 5.59
C ASP A 190 1.93 4.57 4.59
N VAL A 191 3.10 5.04 5.00
CA VAL A 191 3.98 5.92 4.21
C VAL A 191 5.35 5.26 4.01
N TYR A 192 5.79 5.08 2.77
CA TYR A 192 7.10 4.47 2.45
C TYR A 192 8.21 5.48 2.20
N ARG A 193 7.88 6.75 1.93
CA ARG A 193 8.82 7.77 1.50
C ARG A 193 8.45 9.14 2.05
N LEU A 194 9.46 9.89 2.50
CA LEU A 194 9.38 11.32 2.81
C LEU A 194 10.43 12.06 1.97
N SER A 195 10.01 13.14 1.31
CA SER A 195 10.77 13.82 0.26
C SER A 195 11.32 12.81 -0.76
N ASP A 196 12.63 12.77 -0.99
CA ASP A 196 13.29 11.85 -1.91
C ASP A 196 13.83 10.58 -1.22
N ARG A 197 13.55 10.37 0.07
CA ARG A 197 14.13 9.28 0.88
C ARG A 197 13.11 8.23 1.27
N LEU A 198 13.46 6.96 1.03
CA LEU A 198 12.69 5.83 1.52
C LEU A 198 12.88 5.69 3.03
N VAL A 199 11.81 5.33 3.75
CA VAL A 199 11.85 5.12 5.21
C VAL A 199 12.88 4.05 5.57
N ILE A 200 12.98 2.98 4.76
CA ILE A 200 13.97 1.90 4.90
C ILE A 200 15.43 2.42 4.87
N GLU A 201 15.70 3.54 4.19
CA GLU A 201 17.04 4.12 4.01
C GLU A 201 17.33 5.27 4.99
N ASP A 202 16.31 5.90 5.58
CA ASP A 202 16.43 7.15 6.32
C ASP A 202 16.24 6.99 7.84
N ARG A 203 16.82 5.92 8.41
CA ARG A 203 16.62 5.51 9.82
C ARG A 203 17.61 6.08 10.83
N ALA A 204 18.50 6.97 10.40
CA ALA A 204 19.43 7.63 11.30
C ALA A 204 18.69 8.53 12.30
N SER A 205 19.18 8.62 13.54
CA SER A 205 18.66 9.61 14.48
C SER A 205 18.91 11.03 13.95
N GLY A 206 17.87 11.85 13.94
CA GLY A 206 17.92 13.21 13.40
C GLY A 206 17.74 13.29 11.88
N SER A 207 17.42 12.18 11.21
CA SER A 207 16.98 12.21 9.82
C SER A 207 15.63 12.94 9.66
N LEU A 208 15.27 13.27 8.41
CA LEU A 208 13.97 13.85 8.08
C LEU A 208 12.82 12.92 8.53
N THR A 209 12.97 11.61 8.29
CA THR A 209 11.97 10.62 8.70
C THR A 209 11.85 10.55 10.23
N HIS A 210 12.97 10.59 10.96
CA HIS A 210 12.95 10.62 12.42
C HIS A 210 12.28 11.90 12.94
N GLU A 211 12.55 13.05 12.32
CA GLU A 211 11.90 14.32 12.65
C GLU A 211 10.40 14.32 12.37
N ALA A 212 9.97 13.74 11.26
CA ALA A 212 8.56 13.56 10.94
C ALA A 212 7.86 12.70 12.00
N VAL A 213 8.49 11.61 12.46
CA VAL A 213 7.95 10.76 13.54
C VAL A 213 7.82 11.53 14.86
N ARG A 214 8.82 12.34 15.23
CA ARG A 214 8.74 13.21 16.43
C ARG A 214 7.63 14.26 16.29
N TRP A 215 7.49 14.85 15.11
CA TRP A 215 6.42 15.83 14.83
C TRP A 215 5.03 15.19 14.86
N LEU A 216 4.86 14.00 14.27
CA LEU A 216 3.63 13.21 14.34
C LEU A 216 3.28 12.89 15.80
N TYR A 217 4.29 12.49 16.59
CA TYR A 217 4.07 12.19 18.01
C TYR A 217 3.58 13.40 18.80
N SER A 218 3.97 14.63 18.46
CA SER A 218 3.45 15.82 19.14
C SER A 218 2.03 16.20 18.73
N GLN A 219 1.45 15.58 17.69
CA GLN A 219 0.10 15.92 17.24
C GLN A 219 -0.97 15.33 18.18
N PRO A 220 -2.05 16.08 18.48
CA PRO A 220 -3.11 15.62 19.37
C PRO A 220 -3.98 14.52 18.75
N ASP A 221 -4.11 14.51 17.41
CA ASP A 221 -5.00 13.60 16.69
C ASP A 221 -4.44 12.19 16.51
N ILE A 222 -3.15 11.99 16.80
CA ILE A 222 -2.46 10.73 16.54
C ILE A 222 -2.74 9.74 17.67
N ALA A 223 -3.27 8.57 17.30
CA ALA A 223 -3.55 7.47 18.19
C ALA A 223 -2.37 6.48 18.29
N ARG A 224 -1.71 6.18 17.16
CA ARG A 224 -0.56 5.26 17.09
C ARG A 224 0.39 5.63 15.95
N ILE A 225 1.68 5.36 16.18
CA ILE A 225 2.74 5.48 15.18
C ILE A 225 3.58 4.20 15.23
N GLY A 226 3.48 3.39 14.19
CA GLY A 226 4.44 2.30 13.94
C GLY A 226 5.58 2.86 13.10
N SER A 227 6.81 2.79 13.58
CA SER A 227 7.98 3.31 12.83
C SER A 227 9.27 2.56 13.21
N PRO A 228 10.42 2.90 12.62
CA PRO A 228 11.71 2.38 13.04
C PRO A 228 12.12 2.76 14.47
N TRP A 229 11.37 3.64 15.13
CA TRP A 229 11.64 4.12 16.48
C TRP A 229 10.43 3.93 17.39
N ALA A 230 10.71 3.61 18.66
CA ALA A 230 9.74 3.65 19.75
C ALA A 230 10.06 4.84 20.67
N LEU A 231 9.45 6.00 20.41
CA LEU A 231 9.77 7.25 21.11
C LEU A 231 9.39 7.23 22.60
N ASP A 232 8.37 6.47 22.97
CA ASP A 232 7.86 6.34 24.34
C ASP A 232 7.96 4.91 24.89
N GLY A 233 8.83 4.09 24.29
CA GLY A 233 9.13 2.74 24.76
C GLY A 233 8.07 1.70 24.39
N PHE A 234 8.22 0.50 24.93
CA PHE A 234 7.37 -0.64 24.57
C PHE A 234 5.92 -0.46 25.07
N GLY A 235 4.95 -0.63 24.17
CA GLY A 235 3.52 -0.47 24.48
C GLY A 235 3.02 0.98 24.50
N GLY A 236 3.88 1.93 24.16
CA GLY A 236 3.52 3.34 23.99
C GLY A 236 2.76 3.61 22.68
N ARG A 237 2.48 4.89 22.44
CA ARG A 237 1.82 5.35 21.21
C ARG A 237 2.77 5.28 20.01
N SER A 238 4.08 5.39 20.25
CA SER A 238 5.11 5.19 19.23
C SER A 238 5.80 3.85 19.47
N PHE A 239 5.71 2.95 18.51
CA PHE A 239 6.24 1.59 18.64
C PHE A 239 7.07 1.19 17.41
N THR A 240 7.90 0.17 17.60
CA THR A 240 8.73 -0.41 16.55
C THR A 240 8.74 -1.93 16.66
N ASP A 241 8.75 -2.62 15.53
CA ASP A 241 8.88 -4.06 15.41
C ASP A 241 9.51 -4.41 14.03
N ALA A 242 9.50 -5.69 13.65
CA ALA A 242 10.06 -6.12 12.38
C ALA A 242 9.29 -5.62 11.14
N LEU A 243 8.01 -5.25 11.28
CA LEU A 243 7.18 -4.75 10.18
C LEU A 243 7.45 -3.28 9.91
N HIS A 244 7.55 -2.46 10.95
CA HIS A 244 7.64 -1.01 10.82
C HIS A 244 9.08 -0.51 10.58
N GLN A 245 9.90 -1.34 9.93
CA GLN A 245 11.28 -1.00 9.60
C GLN A 245 11.44 -0.30 8.24
N ASP A 246 10.42 -0.38 7.39
CA ASP A 246 10.46 0.06 6.00
C ASP A 246 9.35 1.06 5.64
N HIS A 247 8.48 1.41 6.59
CA HIS A 247 7.39 2.36 6.42
C HIS A 247 7.02 3.02 7.77
N LEU A 248 6.24 4.10 7.69
CA LEU A 248 5.55 4.68 8.84
C LEU A 248 4.08 4.25 8.78
N HIS A 249 3.60 3.58 9.81
CA HIS A 249 2.18 3.37 10.06
C HIS A 249 1.67 4.52 10.94
N ILE A 250 0.65 5.24 10.48
CA ILE A 250 0.12 6.42 11.16
C ILE A 250 -1.37 6.22 11.35
N ALA A 251 -1.83 6.11 12.60
CA ALA A 251 -3.24 5.99 12.93
C ALA A 251 -3.73 7.19 13.74
N VAL A 252 -4.95 7.66 13.45
CA VAL A 252 -5.63 8.74 14.17
C VAL A 252 -6.68 8.23 15.16
N ILE A 253 -7.05 9.08 16.10
CA ILE A 253 -8.22 8.85 16.97
C ILE A 253 -9.47 8.92 16.10
N ALA A 254 -10.44 8.02 16.34
CA ALA A 254 -11.72 8.00 15.61
C ALA A 254 -12.50 9.32 15.79
N ASP A 255 -13.18 9.78 14.73
CA ASP A 255 -13.89 11.07 14.67
C ASP A 255 -14.85 11.31 15.84
#